data_AF-A0A8C1MF76-F1
#
_entry.id   AF-A0A8C1MF76-F1
#
_cell.length_a   1.000
_cell.length_b   1.000
_cell.length_c   1.000
_cell.angle_alpha   90.00
_cell.angle_beta   90.00
_cell.angle_gamma   90.00
#
_symmetry.space_group_name_H-M   'P 1'
#
loop_
_entity.id
_entity.type
_entity.pdbx_description
1 polymer ?
#
loop_
_entity_poly.entity_id
_entity_poly.type
_entity_poly.pdbx_seq_one_letter_code
_entity_poly.pdbx_strand_id
1 'polypeptide(L)'
;MDSYLSNSFDLSVCDKCRDNDVKHKLISRTEAKQNFLLKDCDLDQREPPLRFILRKNPHNPRWGDMKLYLKTQVGSTHLQARAVNRS
;
A
#
# COMPACT_ATOMS: atom_id res chain seq x y z
N MET A 1 -10.30 -19.41 5.38
CA MET A 1 -8.97 -19.63 4.77
C MET A 1 -8.29 -18.28 4.83
N ASP A 2 -7.81 -17.92 6.02
CA ASP A 2 -7.42 -16.55 6.35
C ASP A 2 -5.93 -16.39 6.13
N SER A 3 -5.55 -15.84 4.98
CA SER A 3 -4.16 -15.49 4.70
C SER A 3 -3.84 -14.09 5.22
N TYR A 4 -2.56 -13.80 5.38
CA TYR A 4 -2.13 -12.49 5.85
C TYR A 4 -2.65 -11.34 4.96
N LEU A 5 -2.63 -11.58 3.64
CA LEU A 5 -3.06 -10.62 2.64
C LEU A 5 -4.58 -10.49 2.57
N SER A 6 -5.35 -11.56 2.79
CA SER A 6 -6.80 -11.47 2.80
C SER A 6 -7.28 -10.67 4.00
N ASN A 7 -6.71 -10.90 5.18
CA ASN A 7 -7.12 -10.21 6.39
C ASN A 7 -6.68 -8.73 6.40
N SER A 8 -5.44 -8.45 5.94
CA SER A 8 -4.88 -7.10 5.98
C SER A 8 -5.31 -6.23 4.78
N PHE A 9 -5.35 -6.82 3.58
CA PHE A 9 -5.48 -6.11 2.30
C PHE A 9 -6.71 -6.53 1.48
N ASP A 10 -7.58 -7.40 1.98
CA ASP A 10 -8.73 -7.94 1.23
C ASP A 10 -8.31 -8.72 -0.04
N LEU A 11 -7.08 -9.22 -0.06
CA LEU A 11 -6.53 -9.89 -1.23
C LEU A 11 -6.54 -11.40 -1.02
N SER A 12 -7.37 -12.11 -1.80
CA SER A 12 -7.58 -13.57 -1.74
C SER A 12 -6.39 -14.36 -2.29
N VAL A 13 -5.23 -14.24 -1.66
CA VAL A 13 -3.97 -14.89 -2.05
C VAL A 13 -3.48 -15.73 -0.89
N CYS A 14 -3.24 -17.02 -1.15
CA CYS A 14 -2.72 -17.95 -0.15
C CYS A 14 -1.28 -17.56 0.28
N ASP A 15 -0.85 -17.89 1.50
CA ASP A 15 0.53 -17.54 1.94
C ASP A 15 1.61 -18.23 1.10
N LYS A 16 1.33 -19.39 0.50
CA LYS A 16 2.23 -20.06 -0.46
C LYS A 16 2.32 -19.31 -1.80
N CYS A 17 1.26 -18.58 -2.15
CA CYS A 17 1.10 -17.83 -3.39
C CYS A 17 1.62 -16.38 -3.24
N ARG A 18 1.95 -15.98 -2.00
CA ARG A 18 2.39 -14.64 -1.66
C ARG A 18 3.82 -14.39 -2.13
N ASP A 19 3.92 -13.67 -3.24
CA ASP A 19 5.17 -13.08 -3.71
C ASP A 19 5.51 -11.78 -2.96
N ASN A 20 6.47 -11.82 -2.04
CA ASN A 20 6.89 -10.66 -1.24
C ASN A 20 7.83 -9.69 -1.99
N ASP A 21 8.40 -10.09 -3.11
CA ASP A 21 9.45 -9.32 -3.78
C ASP A 21 8.87 -8.43 -4.90
N VAL A 22 7.91 -8.97 -5.66
CA VAL A 22 7.39 -8.28 -6.84
C VAL A 22 5.97 -7.77 -6.62
N LYS A 23 4.99 -8.69 -6.54
CA LYS A 23 3.56 -8.34 -6.54
C LYS A 23 3.09 -7.85 -5.18
N HIS A 24 3.32 -8.62 -4.11
CA HIS A 24 2.84 -8.31 -2.77
C HIS A 24 3.88 -7.61 -1.90
N LYS A 25 4.82 -6.89 -2.54
CA LYS A 25 5.79 -6.07 -1.84
C LYS A 25 5.08 -4.95 -1.10
N LEU A 26 5.43 -4.81 0.17
CA LEU A 26 4.97 -3.74 1.03
C LEU A 26 5.92 -2.56 0.91
N ILE A 27 5.37 -1.36 0.72
CA ILE A 27 6.12 -0.12 0.57
C ILE A 27 5.65 0.91 1.59
N SER A 28 6.58 1.70 2.10
CA SER A 28 6.28 2.80 3.01
C SER A 28 5.52 3.93 2.33
N ARG A 29 4.89 4.81 3.11
CA ARG A 29 4.29 6.06 2.59
C ARG A 29 5.28 6.86 1.74
N THR A 30 6.53 6.98 2.18
CA THR A 30 7.59 7.70 1.48
C THR A 30 7.93 7.03 0.15
N GLU A 31 8.10 5.71 0.12
CA GLU A 31 8.35 4.97 -1.11
C GLU A 31 7.17 5.03 -2.08
N ALA A 32 5.93 5.00 -1.59
CA ALA A 32 4.74 5.15 -2.44
C ALA A 32 4.76 6.52 -3.14
N LYS A 33 5.07 7.60 -2.43
CA LYS A 33 5.19 8.94 -3.00
C LYS A 33 6.34 9.04 -4.01
N GLN A 34 7.50 8.47 -3.72
CA GLN A 34 8.66 8.51 -4.61
C GLN A 34 8.48 7.66 -5.87
N ASN A 35 7.97 6.43 -5.73
CA ASN A 35 7.83 5.50 -6.85
C ASN A 35 6.65 5.84 -7.77
N PHE A 36 5.56 6.40 -7.22
CA PHE A 36 4.33 6.67 -7.96
C PHE A 36 4.01 8.16 -8.10
N LEU A 37 4.91 9.05 -7.65
CA LEU A 37 4.75 10.51 -7.69
C LEU A 37 3.41 10.97 -7.08
N LEU A 38 2.94 10.25 -6.06
CA LEU A 38 1.67 10.55 -5.38
C LEU A 38 1.84 11.66 -4.35
N LYS A 39 0.79 12.45 -4.18
CA LYS A 39 0.69 13.45 -3.12
C LYS A 39 0.07 12.85 -1.86
N ASP A 40 0.23 13.54 -0.74
CA ASP A 40 -0.35 13.11 0.54
C ASP A 40 -1.90 13.04 0.46
N CYS A 41 -2.54 13.92 -0.31
CA CYS A 41 -3.98 13.88 -0.56
C CYS A 41 -4.41 12.61 -1.33
N ASP A 42 -3.60 12.14 -2.27
CA ASP A 42 -3.91 10.93 -3.06
C ASP A 42 -3.88 9.65 -2.21
N LEU A 43 -3.16 9.69 -1.09
CA LEU A 43 -3.04 8.58 -0.14
C LEU A 43 -4.09 8.66 0.97
N ASP A 44 -4.32 9.85 1.54
CA ASP A 44 -5.18 10.03 2.72
C ASP A 44 -6.63 10.41 2.39
N GLN A 45 -6.88 11.17 1.32
CA GLN A 45 -8.21 11.72 0.99
C GLN A 45 -8.94 10.95 -0.11
N ARG A 46 -8.37 9.84 -0.58
CA ARG A 46 -8.93 9.06 -1.68
C ARG A 46 -10.11 8.20 -1.22
N GLU A 47 -11.15 8.17 -2.04
CA GLU A 47 -12.18 7.13 -2.03
C GLU A 47 -11.96 6.14 -3.18
N PRO A 48 -11.89 4.82 -2.93
CA PRO A 48 -11.86 4.18 -1.61
C PRO A 48 -10.49 4.33 -0.91
N PRO A 49 -10.46 4.32 0.45
CA PRO A 49 -9.23 4.48 1.22
C PRO A 49 -8.26 3.31 0.99
N LEU A 50 -6.97 3.63 0.93
CA LEU A 50 -5.93 2.63 0.80
C LEU A 50 -5.80 1.83 2.10
N ARG A 51 -5.92 0.50 2.02
CA ARG A 51 -5.57 -0.40 3.12
C ARG A 51 -4.07 -0.35 3.42
N PHE A 52 -3.73 -0.38 4.70
CA PHE A 52 -2.36 -0.36 5.21
C PHE A 52 -2.22 -1.23 6.45
N ILE A 53 -0.97 -1.62 6.75
CA ILE A 53 -0.60 -2.22 8.03
C ILE A 53 0.29 -1.27 8.83
N LEU A 54 0.26 -1.42 10.15
CA LEU A 54 1.14 -0.68 11.06
C LEU A 54 2.29 -1.59 11.50
N ARG A 55 3.52 -1.08 11.39
CA ARG A 55 4.73 -1.76 11.90
C ARG A 55 5.57 -0.77 12.70
N LYS A 56 6.26 -1.27 13.72
CA LYS A 56 7.23 -0.46 14.48
C LYS A 56 8.27 0.12 13.53
N ASN A 57 8.60 1.39 13.74
CA ASN A 57 9.58 2.05 12.90
C ASN A 57 10.97 1.41 13.11
N PRO A 58 11.61 0.87 12.06
CA PRO A 58 12.88 0.15 12.19
C PRO A 58 14.04 1.06 12.60
N HIS A 59 13.95 2.36 12.35
CA HIS A 59 14.99 3.33 12.73
C HIS A 59 14.93 3.69 14.21
N ASN A 60 13.72 3.82 14.77
CA ASN A 60 13.53 4.07 16.19
C ASN A 60 12.16 3.56 16.66
N PRO A 61 12.11 2.52 17.53
CA PRO A 61 10.85 1.97 18.04
C PRO A 61 10.01 2.96 18.85
N ARG A 62 10.60 4.08 19.32
CA ARG A 62 9.89 5.16 20.02
C ARG A 62 9.15 6.10 19.07
N TRP A 63 9.49 6.09 17.77
CA TRP A 63 8.73 6.84 16.78
C TRP A 63 7.38 6.15 16.52
N GLY A 64 6.42 6.92 16.02
CA GLY A 64 5.10 6.40 15.66
C GLY A 64 5.20 5.23 14.68
N ASP A 65 4.17 4.36 14.69
CA ASP A 65 4.15 3.20 13.81
C ASP A 65 4.14 3.63 12.33
N MET A 66 4.93 2.93 11.53
CA MET A 66 5.05 3.15 10.10
C MET A 66 3.89 2.47 9.37
N LYS A 67 3.22 3.23 8.51
CA LYS A 67 2.22 2.71 7.56
C LYS A 67 2.91 2.08 6.36
N LEU A 68 2.56 0.82 6.10
CA LEU A 68 3.00 0.08 4.92
C LEU A 68 1.79 -0.25 4.03
N TYR A 69 1.94 0.04 2.75
CA TYR A 69 0.93 -0.14 1.72
C TYR A 69 1.36 -1.25 0.76
N LEU A 70 0.40 -1.91 0.12
CA LEU A 70 0.69 -2.90 -0.92
C LEU A 70 1.05 -2.20 -2.23
N LYS A 71 2.21 -2.53 -2.82
CA LYS A 71 2.69 -1.91 -4.07
C LYS A 71 1.67 -2.01 -5.20
N THR A 72 1.03 -3.18 -5.38
CA THR A 72 -0.02 -3.37 -6.39
C THR A 72 -1.20 -2.42 -6.18
N GLN A 73 -1.66 -2.25 -4.95
CA GLN A 73 -2.78 -1.37 -4.61
C GLN A 73 -2.46 0.09 -4.94
N VAL A 74 -1.24 0.54 -4.61
CA VAL A 74 -0.76 1.90 -4.90
C VAL A 74 -0.58 2.11 -6.42
N GLY A 75 -0.12 1.10 -7.15
CA GLY A 75 0.02 1.17 -8.60
C GLY A 75 -1.31 1.26 -9.34
N SER A 76 -2.28 0.42 -8.98
CA SER A 76 -3.65 0.50 -9.52
C SER A 76 -4.30 1.84 -9.22
N THR A 77 -4.00 2.39 -8.03
CA THR A 77 -4.47 3.71 -7.59
C THR A 77 -3.93 4.83 -8.45
N HIS A 78 -2.62 4.87 -8.70
CA HIS A 78 -1.98 5.84 -9.59
C HIS A 78 -2.60 5.81 -11.00
N LEU A 79 -2.85 4.61 -11.54
CA LEU A 79 -3.46 4.47 -12.86
C LEU A 79 -4.88 5.07 -12.92
N GLN A 80 -5.70 4.80 -11.90
CA GLN A 80 -7.06 5.37 -11.81
C GLN A 80 -7.04 6.89 -11.64
N ALA A 81 -6.15 7.44 -10.80
CA ALA A 81 -6.03 8.88 -10.59
C ALA A 81 -5.66 9.64 -11.87
N ARG A 82 -4.85 9.01 -12.75
CA ARG A 82 -4.49 9.57 -14.06
C ARG A 82 -5.60 9.46 -15.11
N ALA A 83 -6.49 8.47 -14.99
CA ALA A 83 -7.63 8.32 -15.89
C ALA A 83 -8.69 9.42 -15.64
N VAL A 84 -8.94 9.77 -14.37
CA VAL A 84 -9.93 10.81 -14.00
C VAL A 84 -9.48 12.22 -14.40
N ASN A 85 -8.18 12.52 -14.36
CA ASN A 85 -7.64 13.85 -14.73
C ASN A 85 -7.42 14.04 -16.25
N ARG A 86 -7.90 13.11 -17.09
CA ARG A 86 -7.83 13.22 -18.57
C ARG A 86 -9.20 13.45 -19.23
N SER A 87 -10.23 13.77 -18.45
CA SER A 87 -11.55 14.19 -18.95
C SER A 87 -11.73 15.70 -18.82
#